data_AF-A6LVJ6-F1
#
_entry.id   AF-A6LVJ6-F1
#
_cell.length_a   1.000
_cell.length_b   1.000
_cell.length_c   1.000
_cell.angle_alpha   90.00
_cell.angle_beta   90.00
_cell.angle_gamma   90.00
#
_symmetry.space_group_name_H-M   'P 1'
#
loop_
_entity.id
_entity.type
_entity.pdbx_description
1 polymer ?
#
loop_
_entity_poly.entity_id
_entity_poly.type
_entity_poly.pdbx_seq_one_letter_code
_entity_poly.pdbx_strand_id
1 'polypeptide(L)'
;MRRKLFGFGGFILINIMLYVYIIKVFLPVLNSIGGYESEAVGPTNWQVLQALGIIAPAILIYFVAVYLFYYFKITGLNKFVFPILSFTFYLLFIFLGIAVCGGAFGWIVLLTFIPAIIVLLLSFFLGWKYDKKYKNQQKLNF
;
A
#
# COMPACT_ATOMS: atom_id res chain seq x y z
N MET A 1 -5.61 -26.01 4.49
CA MET A 1 -6.10 -25.15 3.37
C MET A 1 -6.99 -24.00 3.87
N ARG A 2 -8.02 -24.26 4.70
CA ARG A 2 -8.97 -23.25 5.21
C ARG A 2 -8.33 -22.04 5.94
N ARG A 3 -7.36 -22.25 6.84
CA ARG A 3 -6.64 -21.15 7.52
C ARG A 3 -5.89 -20.20 6.58
N LYS A 4 -5.33 -20.71 5.47
CA LYS A 4 -4.61 -19.88 4.48
C LYS A 4 -5.55 -19.03 3.65
N LEU A 5 -6.71 -19.58 3.29
CA LEU A 5 -7.76 -18.86 2.56
C LEU A 5 -8.37 -17.75 3.42
N PHE A 6 -8.60 -18.04 4.71
CA PHE A 6 -9.11 -17.07 5.68
C PHE A 6 -8.09 -15.94 5.92
N GLY A 7 -6.80 -16.27 6.06
CA GLY A 7 -5.73 -15.27 6.16
C GLY A 7 -5.60 -14.39 4.91
N PHE A 8 -5.71 -14.98 3.72
CA PHE A 8 -5.72 -14.21 2.46
C PHE A 8 -6.96 -13.34 2.31
N GLY A 9 -8.15 -13.85 2.65
CA GLY A 9 -9.39 -13.07 2.65
C GLY A 9 -9.31 -11.87 3.61
N GLY A 10 -8.80 -12.09 4.83
CA GLY A 10 -8.57 -11.01 5.79
C GLY A 10 -7.56 -9.97 5.29
N PHE A 11 -6.48 -10.41 4.65
CA PHE A 11 -5.49 -9.52 4.03
C PHE A 11 -6.10 -8.64 2.92
N ILE A 12 -6.94 -9.23 2.05
CA ILE A 12 -7.64 -8.49 1.00
C ILE A 12 -8.61 -7.48 1.61
N LEU A 13 -9.40 -7.90 2.61
CA LEU A 13 -10.37 -7.04 3.30
C LEU A 13 -9.68 -5.82 3.91
N ILE A 14 -8.53 -6.00 4.56
CA ILE A 14 -7.76 -4.90 5.16
C ILE A 14 -7.28 -3.91 4.09
N ASN A 15 -6.78 -4.39 2.95
CA ASN A 15 -6.35 -3.51 1.86
C ASN A 15 -7.54 -2.73 1.26
N ILE A 16 -8.70 -3.39 1.09
CA ILE A 16 -9.93 -2.72 0.63
C ILE A 16 -10.33 -1.63 1.63
N MET A 17 -10.35 -1.94 2.94
CA MET A 17 -10.65 -0.95 3.98
C MET A 17 -9.69 0.23 3.96
N LEU A 18 -8.40 -0.02 3.74
CA LEU A 18 -7.39 1.02 3.60
C LEU A 18 -7.68 1.92 2.39
N TYR A 19 -7.99 1.35 1.22
CA TYR A 19 -8.33 2.15 0.03
C TYR A 19 -9.62 2.95 0.22
N VAL A 20 -10.64 2.35 0.83
CA VAL A 20 -11.89 3.05 1.18
C VAL A 20 -11.62 4.20 2.13
N TYR A 21 -10.79 3.99 3.17
CA TYR A 21 -10.38 5.04 4.10
C TYR A 21 -9.69 6.20 3.36
N ILE A 22 -8.75 5.89 2.46
CA ILE A 22 -8.06 6.94 1.69
C ILE A 22 -9.05 7.75 0.85
N ILE A 23 -9.93 7.09 0.10
CA ILE A 23 -10.84 7.76 -0.84
C ILE A 23 -11.97 8.51 -0.12
N LYS A 24 -12.49 7.96 0.97
CA LYS A 24 -13.68 8.49 1.66
C LYS A 24 -13.37 9.34 2.87
N VAL A 25 -12.17 9.25 3.44
CA VAL A 25 -11.77 10.01 4.63
C VAL A 25 -10.59 10.91 4.30
N PHE A 26 -9.45 10.35 3.88
CA PHE A 26 -8.24 11.16 3.68
C PHE A 26 -8.43 12.24 2.60
N LEU A 27 -8.83 11.87 1.39
CA LEU A 27 -8.98 12.84 0.29
C LEU A 27 -10.01 13.96 0.58
N PRO A 28 -11.23 13.67 1.07
CA PRO A 28 -12.19 14.73 1.38
C PRO A 28 -11.71 15.65 2.51
N VAL A 29 -11.08 15.10 3.56
CA VAL A 29 -10.57 15.92 4.65
C VAL A 29 -9.39 16.76 4.18
N LEU A 30 -8.50 16.23 3.33
CA LEU A 30 -7.39 16.98 2.76
C LEU A 30 -7.88 18.20 1.96
N ASN A 31 -8.94 18.03 1.15
CA ASN A 31 -9.57 19.12 0.43
C ASN A 31 -10.18 20.16 1.39
N SER A 32 -10.76 19.72 2.52
CA SER A 32 -11.33 20.63 3.52
C SER A 32 -10.31 21.46 4.32
N ILE A 33 -9.07 20.98 4.44
CA ILE A 33 -7.97 21.69 5.11
C ILE A 33 -7.51 22.92 4.29
N GLY A 34 -7.76 22.91 2.98
CA GLY A 34 -7.31 23.95 2.05
C GLY A 34 -5.79 23.97 1.84
N GLY A 35 -5.31 24.72 0.84
CA GLY A 35 -3.87 24.81 0.53
C GLY A 35 -3.29 23.63 -0.25
N TYR A 36 -4.12 22.64 -0.61
CA TYR A 36 -3.76 21.48 -1.44
C TYR A 36 -4.30 21.56 -2.88
N GLU A 37 -5.06 22.62 -3.21
CA GLU A 37 -5.77 22.76 -4.47
C GLU A 37 -4.91 23.33 -5.61
N SER A 38 -3.80 24.00 -5.27
CA SER A 38 -2.92 24.66 -6.24
C SER A 38 -1.57 23.96 -6.32
N GLU A 39 -1.07 23.73 -7.53
CA GLU A 39 0.30 23.25 -7.76
C GLU A 39 1.35 24.35 -7.52
N ALA A 40 0.94 25.63 -7.50
CA ALA A 40 1.84 26.76 -7.41
C ALA A 40 2.17 27.19 -5.97
N VAL A 41 1.39 26.74 -4.99
CA VAL A 41 1.54 27.12 -3.57
C VAL A 41 1.54 25.85 -2.73
N GLY A 42 2.67 25.58 -2.06
CA GLY A 42 2.78 24.46 -1.14
C GLY A 42 1.98 24.69 0.15
N PRO A 43 1.54 23.61 0.83
CA PRO A 43 0.82 23.70 2.09
C PRO A 43 1.70 24.28 3.20
N THR A 44 1.08 24.96 4.17
CA THR A 44 1.79 25.45 5.37
C THR A 44 2.15 24.29 6.31
N ASN A 45 3.15 24.49 7.18
CA ASN A 45 3.59 23.47 8.15
C ASN A 45 2.44 22.92 9.01
N TRP A 46 1.47 23.77 9.37
CA TRP A 46 0.30 23.35 10.17
C TRP A 46 -0.63 22.44 9.37
N GLN A 47 -0.89 22.76 8.10
CA GLN A 47 -1.70 21.93 7.20
C GLN A 47 -1.01 20.58 6.92
N VAL A 48 0.31 20.58 6.74
CA VAL A 48 1.11 19.35 6.59
C VAL A 48 0.97 18.46 7.84
N LEU A 49 1.07 19.02 9.04
CA LEU A 49 0.90 18.25 10.28
C LEU A 49 -0.49 17.64 10.40
N GLN A 50 -1.54 18.38 10.03
CA GLN A 50 -2.90 17.86 10.01
C GLN A 50 -3.06 16.71 8.99
N ALA A 51 -2.57 16.89 7.77
CA ALA A 51 -2.60 15.87 6.72
C ALA A 51 -1.82 14.60 7.13
N LEU A 52 -0.64 14.77 7.74
CA LEU A 52 0.16 13.67 8.29
C LEU A 52 -0.58 12.93 9.42
N GLY A 53 -1.30 13.66 10.27
CA GLY A 53 -2.14 13.06 11.31
C GLY A 53 -3.24 12.16 10.74
N ILE A 54 -3.87 12.57 9.63
CA ILE A 54 -4.98 11.83 9.01
C ILE A 54 -4.49 10.63 8.20
N ILE A 55 -3.28 10.68 7.62
CA ILE A 55 -2.73 9.53 6.89
C ILE A 55 -2.08 8.48 7.80
N ALA A 56 -1.64 8.87 9.01
CA ALA A 56 -0.98 7.96 9.96
C ALA A 56 -1.78 6.67 10.26
N PRO A 57 -3.11 6.68 10.45
CA PRO A 57 -3.91 5.46 10.57
C PRO A 57 -3.79 4.52 9.36
N ALA A 58 -3.75 5.04 8.14
CA ALA A 58 -3.60 4.22 6.93
C ALA A 58 -2.23 3.53 6.89
N ILE A 59 -1.17 4.25 7.32
CA ILE A 59 0.18 3.70 7.45
C ILE A 59 0.23 2.59 8.50
N LEU A 60 -0.39 2.81 9.66
CA LEU A 60 -0.49 1.79 10.71
C LEU A 60 -1.24 0.54 10.23
N ILE A 61 -2.37 0.71 9.53
CA ILE A 61 -3.15 -0.39 8.94
C ILE A 61 -2.29 -1.19 7.95
N TYR A 62 -1.45 -0.53 7.15
CA TYR A 62 -0.53 -1.21 6.24
C TYR A 62 0.50 -2.06 7.00
N PHE A 63 1.11 -1.55 8.06
CA PHE A 63 2.03 -2.34 8.88
C PHE A 63 1.34 -3.55 9.52
N VAL A 64 0.08 -3.40 9.95
CA VAL A 64 -0.74 -4.53 10.43
C VAL A 64 -0.96 -5.55 9.32
N ALA A 65 -1.29 -5.11 8.09
CA ALA A 65 -1.47 -6.01 6.95
C ALA A 65 -0.18 -6.81 6.64
N VAL A 66 0.98 -6.15 6.69
CA VAL A 66 2.29 -6.79 6.52
C VAL A 66 2.55 -7.79 7.65
N TYR A 67 2.32 -7.42 8.91
CA TYR A 67 2.49 -8.30 10.06
C TYR A 67 1.62 -9.56 9.95
N LEU A 68 0.34 -9.41 9.63
CA LEU A 68 -0.59 -10.53 9.47
C LEU A 68 -0.17 -11.46 8.34
N PHE A 69 0.35 -10.92 7.24
CA PHE A 69 0.91 -11.73 6.15
C PHE A 69 2.05 -12.65 6.64
N TYR A 70 3.00 -12.10 7.41
CA TYR A 70 4.10 -12.88 7.98
C TYR A 70 3.61 -13.89 9.04
N TYR A 71 2.69 -13.47 9.92
CA TYR A 71 2.17 -14.31 11.00
C TYR A 71 1.39 -15.52 10.47
N PHE A 72 0.47 -15.31 9.51
CA PHE A 72 -0.35 -16.40 8.95
C PHE A 72 0.36 -17.24 7.90
N LYS A 73 1.59 -16.88 7.49
CA LYS A 73 2.40 -17.59 6.48
C LYS A 73 1.56 -17.97 5.25
N ILE A 74 0.96 -16.96 4.62
CA ILE A 74 0.09 -17.11 3.44
C ILE A 74 0.92 -17.68 2.27
N THR A 75 1.04 -19.00 2.23
CA THR A 75 1.92 -19.73 1.30
C THR A 75 1.12 -20.27 0.12
N GLY A 76 1.63 -20.11 -1.10
CA GLY A 76 0.97 -20.52 -2.34
C GLY A 76 0.14 -19.42 -3.02
N LEU A 77 0.04 -18.24 -2.39
CA LEU A 77 -0.62 -17.04 -2.91
C LEU A 77 0.31 -15.82 -2.88
N ASN A 78 1.61 -16.01 -2.62
CA ASN A 78 2.58 -14.90 -2.52
C ASN A 78 2.67 -14.12 -3.83
N LYS A 79 2.47 -14.77 -4.98
CA LYS A 79 2.39 -14.11 -6.29
C LYS A 79 1.33 -13.00 -6.36
N PHE A 80 0.29 -13.05 -5.54
CA PHE A 80 -0.74 -11.99 -5.46
C PHE A 80 -0.50 -11.05 -4.29
N VAL A 81 -0.06 -11.58 -3.14
CA VAL A 81 0.17 -10.75 -1.95
C VAL A 81 1.30 -9.75 -2.15
N PHE A 82 2.41 -10.14 -2.77
CA PHE A 82 3.55 -9.25 -2.98
C PHE A 82 3.22 -8.05 -3.87
N PRO A 83 2.57 -8.21 -5.03
CA PRO A 83 2.08 -7.07 -5.81
C PRO A 83 1.14 -6.16 -5.04
N ILE A 84 0.21 -6.72 -4.26
CA ILE A 84 -0.73 -5.91 -3.47
C ILE A 84 0.03 -5.09 -2.42
N LEU A 85 0.97 -5.69 -1.69
CA LEU A 85 1.79 -4.97 -0.71
C LEU A 85 2.63 -3.86 -1.36
N SER A 86 3.26 -4.14 -2.50
CA SER A 86 4.04 -3.15 -3.26
C SER A 86 3.15 -2.01 -3.77
N PHE A 87 1.96 -2.33 -4.28
CA PHE A 87 1.00 -1.34 -4.76
C PHE A 87 0.49 -0.46 -3.63
N THR A 88 0.08 -1.06 -2.50
CA THR A 88 -0.38 -0.31 -1.33
C THR A 88 0.72 0.58 -0.77
N PHE A 89 1.97 0.09 -0.73
CA PHE A 89 3.11 0.90 -0.31
C PHE A 89 3.33 2.10 -1.25
N TYR A 90 3.31 1.87 -2.57
CA TYR A 90 3.43 2.94 -3.55
C TYR A 90 2.33 3.99 -3.41
N LEU A 91 1.07 3.56 -3.24
CA LEU A 91 -0.04 4.47 -3.00
C LEU A 91 0.14 5.28 -1.72
N LEU A 92 0.51 4.65 -0.61
CA LEU A 92 0.77 5.36 0.65
C LEU A 92 1.89 6.39 0.50
N PHE A 93 2.94 6.04 -0.24
CA PHE A 93 4.02 6.98 -0.52
C PHE A 93 3.54 8.17 -1.35
N ILE A 94 2.66 7.94 -2.33
CA ILE A 94 2.04 9.03 -3.09
C ILE A 94 1.23 9.95 -2.17
N PHE A 95 0.33 9.40 -1.36
CA PHE A 95 -0.52 10.21 -0.48
C PHE A 95 0.28 10.92 0.61
N LEU A 96 1.37 10.32 1.09
CA LEU A 96 2.32 10.97 1.99
C LEU A 96 3.04 12.13 1.28
N GLY A 97 3.47 11.93 0.05
CA GLY A 97 4.04 12.98 -0.79
C GLY A 97 3.07 14.12 -1.03
N ILE A 98 1.80 13.82 -1.33
CA ILE A 98 0.73 14.82 -1.46
C ILE A 98 0.51 15.55 -0.13
N ALA A 99 0.52 14.85 1.01
CA ALA A 99 0.35 15.47 2.33
C ALA A 99 1.43 16.51 2.64
N VAL A 100 2.66 16.31 2.15
CA VAL A 100 3.83 17.18 2.40
C VAL A 100 3.99 18.25 1.32
N CYS A 101 3.87 17.88 0.05
CA CYS A 101 4.19 18.74 -1.10
C CYS A 101 2.96 19.32 -1.80
N GLY A 102 1.75 18.91 -1.43
CA GLY A 102 0.52 19.39 -2.06
C GLY A 102 0.35 18.91 -3.51
N GLY A 103 -0.36 19.73 -4.31
CA GLY A 103 -0.61 19.47 -5.73
C GLY A 103 0.65 19.41 -6.59
N ALA A 104 1.73 20.08 -6.18
CA ALA A 104 3.02 20.06 -6.88
C ALA A 104 3.62 18.63 -6.99
N PHE A 105 3.17 17.70 -6.15
CA PHE A 105 3.59 16.31 -6.18
C PHE A 105 3.11 15.53 -7.42
N GLY A 106 2.06 16.00 -8.12
CA GLY A 106 1.47 15.31 -9.27
C GLY A 106 2.47 14.94 -10.38
N TRP A 107 3.42 15.84 -10.68
CA TRP A 107 4.48 15.60 -11.67
C TRP A 107 5.45 14.49 -11.26
N ILE A 108 5.76 14.39 -9.96
CA ILE A 108 6.59 13.32 -9.41
C ILE A 108 5.86 11.97 -9.49
N VAL A 109 4.54 11.97 -9.30
CA VAL A 109 3.72 10.75 -9.47
C VAL A 109 3.80 10.24 -10.92
N LEU A 110 3.68 11.13 -11.91
CA LEU A 110 3.81 10.76 -13.33
C LEU A 110 5.17 10.14 -13.65
N LEU A 111 6.26 10.75 -13.15
CA LEU A 111 7.62 10.23 -13.37
C LEU A 111 7.88 8.90 -12.66
N THR A 112 7.27 8.69 -11.50
CA THR A 112 7.46 7.46 -10.70
C THR A 112 6.54 6.31 -11.14
N PHE A 113 5.58 6.55 -12.02
CA PHE A 113 4.62 5.55 -12.49
C PHE A 113 5.28 4.37 -13.23
N ILE A 114 6.21 4.65 -14.15
CA ILE A 114 6.94 3.61 -14.89
C ILE A 114 7.79 2.75 -13.94
N PRO A 115 8.62 3.32 -13.05
CA PRO A 115 9.30 2.56 -12.00
C PRO A 115 8.35 1.73 -11.13
N ALA A 116 7.17 2.27 -10.77
CA ALA A 116 6.19 1.55 -9.96
C ALA A 116 5.65 0.30 -10.67
N ILE A 117 5.34 0.39 -11.97
CA ILE A 117 4.95 -0.77 -12.78
C ILE A 117 6.05 -1.84 -12.77
N ILE A 118 7.32 -1.43 -12.94
CA ILE A 118 8.45 -2.36 -12.91
C ILE A 118 8.54 -3.06 -11.56
N VAL A 119 8.44 -2.32 -10.46
CA VAL A 119 8.44 -2.89 -9.09
C VAL A 119 7.27 -3.85 -8.89
N LEU A 120 6.09 -3.54 -9.41
CA LEU A 120 4.92 -4.44 -9.35
C LEU A 120 5.20 -5.75 -10.09
N LEU A 121 5.72 -5.69 -11.30
CA LEU A 121 6.09 -6.88 -12.08
C LEU A 121 7.16 -7.71 -11.35
N LEU A 122 8.23 -7.07 -10.87
CA LEU A 122 9.28 -7.76 -10.10
C LEU A 122 8.71 -8.43 -8.84
N SER A 123 7.81 -7.75 -8.12
CA SER A 123 7.18 -8.30 -6.92
C SER A 123 6.29 -9.51 -7.22
N PHE A 124 5.61 -9.53 -8.37
CA PHE A 124 4.85 -10.70 -8.86
C PHE A 124 5.77 -11.90 -9.12
N PHE A 125 6.88 -11.69 -9.86
CA PHE A 125 7.85 -12.75 -10.15
C PHE A 125 8.55 -13.26 -8.88
N LEU A 126 8.88 -12.36 -7.95
CA LEU A 126 9.40 -12.74 -6.64
C LEU A 126 8.39 -13.61 -5.88
N GLY A 127 7.14 -13.18 -5.79
CA GLY A 127 6.06 -13.96 -5.15
C GLY A 127 5.92 -15.36 -5.78
N TRP A 128 6.03 -15.46 -7.10
CA TRP A 128 6.05 -16.74 -7.81
C TRP A 128 7.26 -17.61 -7.42
N LYS A 129 8.46 -17.03 -7.35
CA LYS A 129 9.68 -17.74 -6.94
C LYS A 129 9.56 -18.30 -5.52
N TYR A 130 9.01 -17.51 -4.59
CA TYR A 130 8.73 -17.97 -3.22
C TYR A 130 7.70 -19.10 -3.20
N ASP A 131 6.60 -18.96 -3.95
CA ASP A 131 5.58 -20.01 -4.04
C ASP A 131 6.13 -21.34 -4.59
N LYS A 132 7.01 -21.28 -5.61
CA LYS A 132 7.71 -22.47 -6.13
C LYS A 132 8.63 -23.11 -5.07
N LYS A 133 9.42 -22.31 -4.35
CA LYS A 133 10.32 -22.80 -3.29
C LYS A 133 9.54 -23.52 -2.18
N TYR A 134 8.43 -22.93 -1.72
CA TYR A 134 7.59 -23.53 -0.68
C TYR A 134 6.92 -24.83 -1.14
N LYS A 135 6.47 -24.91 -2.40
CA LYS A 135 5.91 -26.16 -2.96
C LYS A 135 6.96 -27.27 -3.03
N ASN A 136 8.19 -26.97 -3.40
CA ASN A 136 9.27 -27.96 -3.47
C ASN A 136 9.69 -28.45 -2.07
N GLN A 137 9.74 -27.57 -1.08
CA GLN A 137 10.02 -27.95 0.32
C GLN A 137 8.93 -28.84 0.91
N GLN A 138 7.66 -28.64 0.56
CA GLN A 138 6.57 -29.52 1.01
C GLN A 138 6.64 -30.91 0.37
N LYS A 139 7.18 -31.04 -0.85
CA LYS A 139 7.36 -32.34 -1.52
C LYS A 139 8.55 -33.15 -1.00
N LEU A 140 9.55 -32.50 -0.39
CA LEU A 140 10.75 -33.16 0.14
C LEU A 140 10.57 -33.68 1.59
N ASN A 141 9.51 -33.25 2.28
CA ASN A 141 9.19 -33.67 3.64
C ASN A 141 8.06 -34.72 3.70
N PHE A 142 7.71 -35.29 2.55
CA PHE A 142 6.82 -36.44 2.37
C PHE A 142 7.60 -37.52 1.66
#